data_AF-A0A8C4M8M6-F1
#
_entry.id   AF-A0A8C4M8M6-F1
#
_cell.length_a   1.000
_cell.length_b   1.000
_cell.length_c   1.000
_cell.angle_alpha   90.00
_cell.angle_beta   90.00
_cell.angle_gamma   90.00
#
_symmetry.space_group_name_H-M   'P 1'
#
loop_
_entity.id
_entity.type
_entity.pdbx_description
1 polymer ?
#
loop_
_entity_poly.entity_id
_entity_poly.type
_entity_poly.pdbx_seq_one_letter_code
_entity_poly.pdbx_strand_id
1 'polypeptide(L)'
;MHLLNACLVSSTVKEFTEEGEFISEGGGVRGPRVVERQQSACKETDWPFCSDEDWNYKCPSGCRMKGLIDEVNQDFTNRINKLKNSLFDYQKHHKDSNSLIRNIMEVLRGDFADFNPQTPAS
;
A
#
# COMPACT_ATOMS: atom_id res chain seq x y z
N MET A 1 -38.92 -32.20 -4.36
CA MET A 1 -37.61 -32.44 -5.04
C MET A 1 -37.80 -32.11 -6.51
N HIS A 2 -37.69 -30.84 -6.88
CA HIS A 2 -36.47 -30.20 -7.38
C HIS A 2 -36.06 -30.68 -8.76
N LEU A 3 -36.51 -29.95 -9.78
CA LEU A 3 -35.66 -29.65 -10.93
C LEU A 3 -35.73 -28.13 -11.14
N LEU A 4 -34.79 -27.44 -10.49
CA LEU A 4 -34.52 -26.03 -10.73
C LEU A 4 -34.00 -25.87 -12.16
N ASN A 5 -34.66 -24.99 -12.89
CA ASN A 5 -34.27 -24.53 -14.20
C ASN A 5 -32.95 -23.73 -14.05
N ALA A 6 -31.83 -24.30 -14.52
CA ALA A 6 -30.52 -23.66 -14.49
C ALA A 6 -30.46 -22.57 -15.56
N CYS A 7 -30.74 -21.32 -15.17
CA CYS A 7 -30.49 -20.16 -16.02
C CYS A 7 -28.99 -19.82 -15.96
N LEU A 8 -28.21 -20.39 -16.88
CA LEU A 8 -26.83 -20.01 -17.13
C LEU A 8 -26.79 -18.67 -17.87
N VAL A 9 -26.57 -17.57 -17.15
CA VAL A 9 -26.23 -16.28 -17.78
C VAL A 9 -24.74 -16.32 -18.13
N SER A 10 -24.44 -16.71 -19.37
CA SER A 10 -23.09 -16.59 -19.94
C SER A 10 -22.83 -15.11 -20.25
N SER A 11 -21.91 -14.49 -19.51
CA SER A 11 -21.42 -13.14 -19.83
C SER A 11 -20.19 -13.27 -20.72
N THR A 12 -20.31 -12.87 -21.99
CA THR A 12 -19.16 -12.75 -22.89
C THR A 12 -18.54 -11.35 -22.73
N VAL A 13 -17.27 -11.30 -22.33
CA VAL A 13 -16.45 -10.09 -22.42
C VAL A 13 -16.05 -9.91 -23.89
N LYS A 14 -16.40 -8.78 -24.50
CA LYS A 14 -15.87 -8.38 -25.81
C LYS A 14 -14.58 -7.60 -25.60
N GLU A 15 -13.47 -8.17 -26.07
CA GLU A 15 -12.20 -7.50 -26.24
C GLU A 15 -12.24 -6.67 -27.52
N PHE A 16 -12.01 -5.36 -27.42
CA PHE A 16 -11.87 -4.49 -28.59
C PHE A 16 -10.37 -4.35 -28.91
N THR A 17 -9.90 -5.22 -29.79
CA THR A 17 -8.69 -5.00 -30.60
C THR A 17 -9.07 -4.09 -31.76
N GLU A 18 -8.61 -2.85 -31.75
CA GLU A 18 -8.36 -2.10 -32.99
C GLU A 18 -7.03 -1.37 -32.87
N GLU A 19 -6.13 -1.74 -33.78
CA GLU A 19 -4.78 -1.22 -33.90
C GLU A 19 -4.84 0.06 -34.74
N GLY A 20 -4.56 1.19 -34.11
CA GLY A 20 -4.43 2.50 -34.75
C GLY A 20 -3.06 3.09 -34.46
N GLU A 21 -2.27 3.23 -35.52
CA GLU A 21 -0.87 3.68 -35.53
C GLU A 21 -0.72 5.12 -35.01
N PHE A 22 -0.23 5.24 -33.77
CA PHE A 22 -0.17 6.45 -32.94
C PHE A 22 1.02 7.40 -33.26
N ILE A 23 1.87 7.11 -34.25
CA ILE A 23 3.19 7.78 -34.38
C ILE A 23 3.21 8.91 -35.45
N SER A 24 2.27 8.96 -36.40
CA SER A 24 2.36 9.93 -37.52
C SER A 24 1.89 11.36 -37.20
N GLU A 25 1.21 11.59 -36.06
CA GLU A 25 0.54 12.88 -35.77
C GLU A 25 1.11 13.66 -34.57
N GLY A 26 2.38 13.42 -34.18
CA GLY A 26 3.15 14.38 -33.36
C GLY A 26 2.77 14.50 -31.87
N GLY A 27 2.14 13.49 -31.27
CA GLY A 27 1.68 13.50 -29.86
C GLY A 27 2.70 13.12 -28.78
N GLY A 28 4.00 13.31 -29.02
CA GLY A 28 5.10 12.62 -28.32
C GLY A 28 5.47 13.02 -26.88
N VAL A 29 4.66 13.72 -26.07
CA VAL A 29 5.18 14.19 -24.75
C VAL A 29 4.25 14.22 -23.54
N ARG A 30 3.05 13.65 -23.60
CA ARG A 30 2.26 13.46 -22.36
C ARG A 30 1.65 12.07 -22.39
N GLY A 31 2.08 11.22 -21.47
CA GLY A 31 1.45 9.92 -21.23
C GLY A 31 -0.07 10.08 -21.03
N PRO A 32 -0.86 9.00 -21.20
CA PRO A 32 -2.31 9.08 -21.19
C PRO A 32 -2.77 9.84 -19.96
N ARG A 33 -3.29 11.07 -20.14
CA ARG A 33 -4.08 11.68 -19.07
C ARG A 33 -5.23 10.72 -18.89
N VAL A 34 -5.46 10.26 -17.66
CA VAL A 34 -6.69 9.55 -17.30
C VAL A 34 -7.82 10.47 -17.73
N VAL A 35 -8.39 10.21 -18.90
CA VAL A 35 -9.55 10.92 -19.39
C VAL A 35 -10.63 10.64 -18.36
N GLU A 36 -11.15 11.70 -17.76
CA GLU A 36 -12.19 11.61 -16.75
C GLU A 36 -13.28 10.67 -17.28
N ARG A 37 -13.44 9.53 -16.59
CA ARG A 37 -14.44 8.52 -16.97
C ARG A 37 -15.74 9.26 -17.18
N GLN A 38 -16.27 9.13 -18.40
CA GLN A 38 -17.54 9.66 -18.88
C GLN A 38 -18.47 10.08 -17.73
N GLN A 39 -18.64 11.40 -17.56
CA GLN A 39 -19.42 11.96 -16.47
C GLN A 39 -20.79 11.28 -16.47
N SER A 40 -21.06 10.50 -15.41
CA SER A 40 -22.33 9.84 -15.27
C SER A 40 -23.41 10.91 -15.09
N ALA A 41 -24.64 10.60 -15.50
CA ALA A 41 -25.82 11.45 -15.25
C ALA A 41 -26.05 11.76 -13.75
N CYS A 42 -25.24 11.20 -12.85
CA CYS A 42 -25.25 11.46 -11.41
C CYS A 42 -24.43 12.70 -11.01
N LYS A 43 -23.66 13.29 -11.92
CA LYS A 43 -22.91 14.53 -11.67
C LYS A 43 -23.82 15.74 -11.91
N GLU A 44 -24.81 15.91 -11.04
CA GLU A 44 -25.67 17.10 -11.04
C GLU A 44 -25.00 18.23 -10.25
N THR A 45 -24.86 19.39 -10.89
CA THR A 45 -24.18 20.57 -10.35
C THR A 45 -25.13 21.62 -9.77
N ASP A 46 -26.44 21.37 -9.79
CA ASP A 46 -27.47 22.38 -9.50
C ASP A 46 -27.77 22.52 -8.00
N TRP A 47 -26.99 21.88 -7.14
CA TRP A 47 -27.14 21.97 -5.69
C TRP A 47 -26.42 23.22 -5.13
N PRO A 48 -27.06 24.01 -4.27
CA PRO A 48 -26.39 25.12 -3.60
C PRO A 48 -25.27 24.62 -2.68
N PHE A 49 -24.32 25.49 -2.33
CA PHE A 49 -23.29 25.15 -1.36
C PHE A 49 -23.91 24.81 -0.01
N CYS A 50 -23.37 23.78 0.64
CA CYS A 50 -23.76 23.43 2.00
C CYS A 50 -23.27 24.49 2.99
N SER A 51 -24.09 24.78 3.98
CA SER A 51 -23.72 25.51 5.20
C SER A 51 -23.33 24.55 6.32
N ASP A 52 -22.71 25.04 7.39
CA ASP A 52 -22.35 24.20 8.55
C ASP A 52 -23.58 23.58 9.22
N GLU A 53 -24.73 24.27 9.19
CA GLU A 53 -26.00 23.79 9.73
C GLU A 53 -26.60 22.65 8.90
N ASP A 54 -26.21 22.49 7.64
CA ASP A 54 -26.63 21.35 6.82
C ASP A 54 -25.92 20.06 7.24
N TRP A 55 -24.81 20.16 7.99
CA TRP A 55 -24.13 19.01 8.55
C TRP A 55 -25.05 18.33 9.57
N ASN A 56 -25.14 17.00 9.53
CA ASN A 56 -26.12 16.14 10.24
C ASN A 56 -27.51 16.02 9.60
N TYR A 57 -27.97 17.01 8.83
CA TYR A 57 -29.24 16.91 8.09
C TYR A 57 -29.05 16.41 6.66
N LYS A 58 -27.98 16.85 5.99
CA LYS A 58 -27.53 16.39 4.68
C LYS A 58 -26.27 15.54 4.87
N CYS A 59 -26.37 14.26 4.54
CA CYS A 59 -25.27 13.31 4.68
C CYS A 59 -24.77 12.84 3.31
N PRO A 60 -23.46 12.56 3.15
CA PRO A 60 -22.94 11.97 1.93
C PRO A 60 -23.53 10.58 1.68
N SER A 61 -23.53 10.15 0.42
CA SER A 61 -24.01 8.83 0.06
C SER A 61 -23.17 7.72 0.70
N GLY A 62 -23.83 6.64 1.12
CA GLY A 62 -23.18 5.49 1.73
C GLY A 62 -22.11 4.86 0.83
N CYS A 63 -22.32 4.84 -0.49
CA CYS A 63 -21.34 4.33 -1.45
C CYS A 63 -20.03 5.16 -1.44
N ARG A 64 -20.14 6.49 -1.35
CA ARG A 64 -18.95 7.36 -1.26
C ARG A 64 -18.23 7.17 0.08
N MET A 65 -18.98 7.09 1.18
CA MET A 65 -18.39 6.83 2.49
C MET A 65 -17.70 5.47 2.55
N LYS A 66 -18.33 4.43 1.99
CA LYS A 66 -17.76 3.09 1.94
C LYS A 66 -16.44 3.07 1.15
N GLY A 67 -16.41 3.72 -0.01
CA GLY A 67 -15.18 3.85 -0.80
C GLY A 67 -14.04 4.53 -0.02
N LEU A 68 -14.34 5.64 0.65
CA LEU A 68 -13.35 6.36 1.47
C LEU A 68 -12.88 5.52 2.67
N ILE A 69 -13.78 4.81 3.34
CA ILE A 69 -13.45 3.92 4.47
C ILE A 69 -12.51 2.82 3.99
N ASP A 70 -12.83 2.18 2.86
CA ASP A 70 -12.03 1.06 2.34
C ASP A 70 -10.66 1.54 1.85
N GLU A 71 -10.58 2.70 1.17
CA GLU A 71 -9.33 3.33 0.74
C GLU A 71 -8.42 3.64 1.94
N VAL A 72 -8.96 4.30 2.96
CA VAL A 72 -8.21 4.69 4.16
C VAL A 72 -7.76 3.45 4.95
N ASN A 73 -8.60 2.44 5.09
CA ASN A 73 -8.22 1.18 5.74
C ASN A 73 -7.09 0.46 4.99
N GLN A 74 -7.12 0.49 3.66
CA GLN A 74 -6.06 -0.08 2.84
C GLN A 74 -4.74 0.68 3.03
N ASP A 75 -4.77 2.03 3.02
CA ASP A 75 -3.56 2.84 3.27
C ASP A 75 -2.97 2.57 4.65
N PHE A 76 -3.80 2.53 5.70
CA PHE A 76 -3.33 2.22 7.04
C PHE A 76 -2.69 0.84 7.13
N THR A 77 -3.30 -0.18 6.51
CA THR A 77 -2.74 -1.53 6.48
C THR A 77 -1.38 -1.56 5.78
N ASN A 78 -1.26 -0.87 4.64
CA ASN A 78 -0.01 -0.78 3.89
C ASN A 78 1.09 -0.08 4.72
N ARG A 79 0.76 1.02 5.38
CA ARG A 79 1.69 1.78 6.23
C ARG A 79 2.12 0.97 7.45
N ILE A 80 1.20 0.25 8.09
CA ILE A 80 1.50 -0.64 9.23
C ILE A 80 2.44 -1.76 8.79
N ASN A 81 2.21 -2.38 7.64
CA ASN A 81 3.07 -3.45 7.14
C ASN A 81 4.49 -2.96 6.82
N LYS A 82 4.63 -1.77 6.22
CA LYS A 82 5.94 -1.13 6.02
C LYS A 82 6.66 -0.89 7.35
N LEU A 83 5.97 -0.37 8.36
CA LEU A 83 6.53 -0.13 9.68
C LEU A 83 6.98 -1.44 10.36
N LYS A 84 6.15 -2.49 10.31
CA LYS A 84 6.48 -3.80 10.87
C LYS A 84 7.71 -4.41 10.22
N ASN A 85 7.80 -4.38 8.89
CA ASN A 85 8.94 -4.94 8.16
C ASN A 85 10.23 -4.21 8.53
N SER A 86 10.23 -2.87 8.50
CA SER A 86 11.39 -2.08 8.94
C SER A 86 11.79 -2.40 10.38
N LEU A 87 10.82 -2.55 11.29
CA LEU A 87 11.10 -2.91 12.68
C LEU A 87 11.77 -4.29 12.80
N PHE A 88 11.29 -5.30 12.07
CA PHE A 88 11.89 -6.63 12.08
C PHE A 88 13.30 -6.63 11.49
N ASP A 89 13.54 -5.86 10.42
CA ASP A 89 14.87 -5.69 9.84
C ASP A 89 15.83 -5.07 10.86
N TYR A 90 15.44 -3.99 11.55
CA TYR A 90 16.26 -3.40 12.61
C TYR A 90 16.54 -4.37 13.76
N GLN A 91 15.54 -5.12 14.22
CA GLN A 91 15.73 -6.11 15.28
C GLN A 91 16.68 -7.23 14.88
N LYS A 92 16.64 -7.69 13.62
CA LYS A 92 17.56 -8.68 13.08
C LYS A 92 18.98 -8.13 13.06
N HIS A 93 19.18 -6.96 12.46
CA HIS A 93 20.50 -6.32 12.39
C HIS A 93 21.08 -6.00 13.77
N HIS A 94 20.25 -5.66 14.76
CA HIS A 94 20.69 -5.45 16.14
C HIS A 94 21.16 -6.76 16.82
N LYS A 95 20.49 -7.89 16.57
CA LYS A 95 20.96 -9.20 17.05
C LYS A 95 22.31 -9.57 16.42
N ASP A 96 22.44 -9.37 15.12
CA ASP A 96 23.67 -9.67 14.38
C ASP A 96 24.83 -8.75 14.82
N SER A 97 24.57 -7.46 15.00
CA SER A 97 25.57 -6.51 15.48
C SER A 97 26.03 -6.84 16.90
N ASN A 98 25.11 -7.22 17.78
CA ASN A 98 25.45 -7.58 19.15
C ASN A 98 26.23 -8.89 19.27
N SER A 99 26.03 -9.86 18.37
CA SER A 99 26.84 -11.07 18.35
C SER A 99 28.25 -10.76 17.86
N LEU A 100 28.40 -9.95 16.80
CA LEU A 100 29.70 -9.50 16.30
C LEU A 100 30.49 -8.72 17.36
N ILE A 101 29.86 -7.79 18.08
CA ILE A 101 30.51 -7.04 19.16
C ILE A 101 31.00 -7.98 20.27
N ARG A 102 30.20 -8.98 20.67
CA ARG A 102 30.61 -9.98 21.66
C ARG A 102 31.79 -10.81 21.18
N ASN A 103 31.73 -11.33 19.95
CA ASN A 103 32.82 -12.11 19.36
C ASN A 103 34.13 -11.30 19.33
N ILE A 104 34.09 -10.05 18.89
CA ILE A 104 35.27 -9.18 18.86
C ILE A 104 35.79 -8.91 20.28
N MET A 105 34.90 -8.63 21.23
CA MET A 105 35.29 -8.40 22.62
C MET A 105 35.93 -9.65 23.24
N GLU A 106 35.44 -10.85 22.93
CA GLU A 106 36.01 -12.12 23.41
C GLU A 106 37.41 -12.36 22.83
N VAL A 107 37.61 -12.14 21.53
CA VAL A 107 38.92 -12.27 20.88
C VAL A 107 39.92 -11.28 21.49
N LEU A 108 39.56 -10.00 21.56
CA LEU A 108 40.44 -8.98 22.14
C LEU A 108 40.76 -9.28 23.61
N ARG A 109 39.77 -9.71 24.40
CA ARG A 109 39.98 -10.07 25.81
C ARG A 109 40.92 -11.26 25.96
N GLY A 110 40.84 -12.26 25.08
CA GLY A 110 41.75 -13.40 25.02
C GLY A 110 43.18 -12.96 24.70
N ASP A 111 43.35 -12.18 23.61
CA ASP A 111 44.65 -11.65 23.20
C ASP A 111 45.32 -10.85 24.33
N PHE A 112 44.58 -9.93 24.98
CA PHE A 112 45.13 -9.15 26.09
C PHE A 112 45.52 -9.99 27.31
N ALA A 113 44.84 -11.11 27.57
CA ALA A 113 45.19 -12.04 28.64
C ALA A 113 46.46 -12.84 28.31
N ASP A 114 46.63 -13.24 27.04
CA ASP A 114 47.80 -13.99 26.58
C ASP A 114 49.08 -13.12 26.52
N PHE A 115 48.95 -11.82 26.19
CA PHE A 115 50.07 -10.88 26.18
C PHE A 115 50.52 -10.42 27.58
N ASN A 116 49.72 -10.65 28.63
CA ASN A 116 50.08 -10.27 30.00
C ASN A 116 49.81 -11.40 31.01
N PRO A 117 50.71 -12.41 31.12
CA PRO A 117 50.55 -13.53 32.05
C PRO A 117 50.66 -13.16 33.54
N GLN A 118 50.67 -11.88 33.93
CA GLN A 118 51.02 -11.41 35.28
C GLN A 118 49.95 -10.57 35.99
N THR A 119 48.71 -10.54 35.54
CA THR A 119 47.61 -9.96 36.34
C THR A 119 46.72 -11.05 36.94
N PRO A 120 46.78 -11.32 38.26
CA PRO A 120 45.85 -12.24 38.90
C PRO A 120 44.43 -11.70 38.81
N ALA A 121 43.50 -12.53 38.35
CA ALA A 121 42.07 -12.26 38.41
C ALA A 121 41.65 -12.13 39.89
N SER A 122 41.22 -10.93 40.28
CA SER A 122 40.56 -10.63 41.55
C SER A 122 39.09 -11.05 41.53
#